data_AF-A0A954JDT9-F1
#
_entry.id   AF-A0A954JDT9-F1
#
_cell.length_a   1.000
_cell.length_b   1.000
_cell.length_c   1.000
_cell.angle_alpha   90.00
_cell.angle_beta   90.00
_cell.angle_gamma   90.00
#
_symmetry.space_group_name_H-M   'P 1'
#
loop_
_entity.id
_entity.type
_entity.pdbx_description
1 polymer ?
#
loop_
_entity_poly.entity_id
_entity_poly.type
_entity_poly.pdbx_seq_one_letter_code
_entity_poly.pdbx_strand_id
1 'polypeptide(L)' 'MTSSVEQQYQKEMDALLPYERMERCIAMVKWSRELLERQIRSDQHPSSEERIQLIVARRIYSSSPMIVAHIDQRLDDVPG' A
#
# COMPACT_ATOMS: atom_id res chain seq x y z
N MET A 1 -10.82 -0.93 29.60
CA MET A 1 -11.15 0.51 29.49
C MET A 1 -10.49 1.00 28.21
N THR A 2 -11.29 1.38 27.22
CA THR A 2 -10.81 1.91 25.93
C THR A 2 -10.19 3.29 26.15
N SER A 3 -9.06 3.59 25.49
CA SER A 3 -8.38 4.87 25.71
C SER A 3 -9.22 6.05 25.20
N SER A 4 -9.02 7.26 25.76
CA SER A 4 -9.72 8.47 25.30
C SER A 4 -9.50 8.75 23.81
N VAL A 5 -8.34 8.36 23.26
CA VAL A 5 -8.01 8.52 21.84
C VAL A 5 -8.84 7.58 20.97
N GLU A 6 -8.96 6.33 21.40
CA GLU A 6 -9.70 5.30 20.67
C GLU A 6 -11.22 5.60 20.64
N GLN A 7 -11.75 6.14 21.74
CA GLN A 7 -13.13 6.62 21.80
C GLN A 7 -13.38 7.81 20.87
N GLN A 8 -12.44 8.77 20.83
CA GLN A 8 -12.54 9.92 19.93
C GLN A 8 -12.45 9.49 18.47
N TYR A 9 -11.53 8.59 18.13
CA TYR A 9 -11.40 8.02 16.80
C TYR A 9 -12.70 7.32 16.35
N GLN A 10 -13.29 6.48 17.21
CA GLN A 10 -14.51 5.77 16.89
C GLN A 10 -15.67 6.74 16.63
N LYS A 11 -15.82 7.77 17.48
CA LYS A 11 -16.83 8.81 17.32
C LYS A 11 -16.70 9.55 15.99
N GLU A 12 -15.47 9.88 15.59
CA GLU A 12 -15.21 10.54 14.30
C GLU A 12 -15.51 9.62 13.13
N MET A 13 -15.14 8.34 13.21
CA MET A 13 -15.46 7.34 12.18
C MET A 13 -16.98 7.11 12.06
N ASP A 14 -17.70 7.13 13.18
CA ASP A 14 -19.16 6.97 13.22
C ASP A 14 -19.91 8.14 12.60
N ALA A 15 -19.33 9.34 12.62
CA ALA A 15 -19.89 10.53 12.00
C ALA A 15 -19.74 10.60 10.47
N LEU A 16 -18.87 9.77 9.87
CA LEU A 16 -18.61 9.78 8.43
C LEU A 16 -19.73 9.11 7.63
N LEU A 17 -20.07 9.71 6.49
CA LEU A 17 -20.90 9.10 5.46
C LEU A 17 -20.16 7.91 4.79
N PRO A 18 -20.89 6.94 4.19
CA PRO A 18 -20.27 5.77 3.57
C PRO A 18 -19.20 6.10 2.52
N TYR A 19 -19.41 7.14 1.72
CA TYR A 19 -18.43 7.54 0.71
C TYR A 19 -17.16 8.14 1.34
N GLU A 20 -17.29 8.93 2.41
CA GLU A 20 -16.14 9.53 3.12
C GLU A 20 -15.30 8.45 3.80
N ARG A 21 -15.96 7.41 4.34
CA ARG A 21 -15.26 6.23 4.85
C ARG A 21 -14.43 5.55 3.76
N MET A 22 -15.00 5.38 2.57
CA MET A 22 -14.30 4.80 1.43
C MET A 22 -13.12 5.67 0.99
N GLU A 23 -13.30 6.99 0.89
CA GLU A 23 -12.23 7.93 0.56
C GLU A 23 -11.06 7.85 1.54
N ARG A 24 -11.34 7.74 2.85
CA ARG A 24 -10.30 7.53 3.86
C ARG A 24 -9.58 6.19 3.68
N CYS A 25 -10.30 5.10 3.41
CA CYS A 25 -9.68 3.81 3.11
C CYS A 25 -8.76 3.89 1.90
N ILE A 26 -9.19 4.55 0.82
CA ILE A 26 -8.38 4.76 -0.39
C ILE A 26 -7.14 5.59 -0.06
N ALA A 27 -7.29 6.66 0.72
CA ALA A 27 -6.17 7.50 1.14
C ALA A 27 -5.15 6.72 1.98
N MET A 28 -5.60 5.85 2.89
CA MET A 28 -4.72 4.98 3.67
C MET A 28 -3.99 3.97 2.80
N VAL A 29 -4.67 3.36 1.83
CA VAL A 29 -4.04 2.45 0.87
C VAL A 29 -2.97 3.21 0.09
N LYS A 30 -3.29 4.38 -0.47
CA LYS A 30 -2.33 5.21 -1.22
C LYS A 30 -1.10 5.56 -0.37
N TRP A 31 -1.31 6.05 0.84
CA TRP A 31 -0.24 6.36 1.77
C TRP A 31 0.66 5.15 2.06
N SER A 32 0.06 3.96 2.21
CA SER A 32 0.80 2.72 2.44
C SER A 32 1.66 2.35 1.22
N ARG A 33 1.15 2.55 -0.01
CA ARG A 33 1.94 2.34 -1.25
C ARG A 33 3.13 3.28 -1.30
N GLU A 34 2.92 4.57 -1.05
CA GLU A 34 3.98 5.57 -1.05
C GLU A 34 5.06 5.28 0.01
N LEU A 35 4.65 4.78 1.19
CA LEU A 35 5.59 4.39 2.23
C LEU A 35 6.49 3.23 1.77
N LEU A 36 5.90 2.21 1.13
CA LEU A 36 6.65 1.09 0.55
C LEU A 36 7.60 1.56 -0.56
N GLU A 37 7.15 2.46 -1.43
CA GLU A 37 7.98 3.04 -2.49
C GLU A 37 9.20 3.76 -1.92
N ARG A 38 9.02 4.60 -0.89
CA ARG A 38 10.13 5.30 -0.22
C ARG A 38 11.13 4.32 0.37
N GLN A 39 10.65 3.26 1.03
CA GLN A 39 11.51 2.21 1.58
C GLN A 39 12.27 1.46 0.48
N ILE A 40 11.59 1.05 -0.60
CA ILE A 40 12.23 0.31 -1.68
C ILE A 40 13.28 1.18 -2.38
N ARG A 41 13.01 2.47 -2.58
CA ARG A 41 14.00 3.42 -3.12
C ARG A 41 15.21 3.61 -2.21
N SER A 42 15.04 3.60 -0.89
CA SER A 42 16.18 3.67 0.03
C SER A 42 17.02 2.39 0.00
N ASP A 43 16.38 1.24 -0.20
CA ASP A 43 17.03 -0.07 -0.17
C ASP A 43 17.66 -0.45 -1.53
N GLN A 44 17.11 0.07 -2.65
CA GLN A 44 17.51 -0.26 -4.02
C GLN A 44 17.99 0.98 -4.78
N HIS A 45 19.31 1.17 -4.78
CA HIS A 45 19.99 2.13 -5.65
C HIS A 45 20.04 1.62 -7.11
N PRO A 46 20.14 2.54 -8.08
CA PRO A 46 19.01 3.01 -8.88
C PRO A 46 18.28 1.88 -9.62
N SER A 47 16.96 1.79 -9.42
CA SER A 47 16.07 0.97 -10.22
C SER A 47 15.06 1.79 -10.99
N SER A 48 14.60 1.25 -12.13
CA SER A 48 13.55 1.89 -12.92
C SER A 48 12.27 2.08 -12.10
N GLU A 49 11.52 3.15 -12.39
CA GLU A 49 10.26 3.45 -11.72
C GLU A 49 9.26 2.29 -11.85
N GLU A 50 9.22 1.66 -13.02
CA GLU A 50 8.39 0.48 -13.28
C GLU A 50 8.76 -0.69 -12.37
N ARG A 51 10.06 -0.96 -12.18
CA ARG A 51 10.53 -2.03 -11.28
C ARG A 51 10.11 -1.77 -9.84
N ILE A 52 10.26 -0.53 -9.37
CA ILE A 52 9.83 -0.14 -8.01
C ILE A 52 8.33 -0.39 -7.83
N GLN A 53 7.50 0.03 -8.80
CA GLN A 53 6.05 -0.17 -8.73
C GLN A 53 5.66 -1.64 -8.70
N LEU A 54 6.36 -2.49 -9.45
CA LEU A 54 6.14 -3.95 -9.42
C LEU A 54 6.53 -4.57 -8.08
N ILE A 55 7.65 -4.15 -7.47
CA ILE A 55 8.05 -4.63 -6.14
C ILE A 55 7.02 -4.20 -5.08
N VAL A 56 6.51 -2.98 -5.17
CA VAL A 56 5.43 -2.48 -4.30
C VAL A 56 4.17 -3.32 -4.47
N ALA A 57 3.75 -3.57 -5.71
CA ALA A 57 2.60 -4.42 -6.01
C ALA A 57 2.78 -5.84 -5.45
N ARG A 58 3.98 -6.42 -5.59
CA ARG A 58 4.31 -7.74 -5.04
C ARG A 58 4.12 -7.80 -3.52
N ARG A 59 4.49 -6.74 -2.79
CA ARG A 59 4.30 -6.66 -1.33
C ARG A 59 2.81 -6.55 -0.97
N ILE A 60 2.05 -5.71 -1.69
CA ILE A 60 0.61 -5.50 -1.44
C ILE A 60 -0.20 -6.77 -1.70
N TYR A 61 0.10 -7.48 -2.79
CA TYR A 61 -0.62 -8.68 -3.20
C TYR A 61 0.03 -9.97 -2.71
N SER A 62 0.89 -9.90 -1.69
CA SER A 62 1.65 -11.04 -1.15
C SER A 62 0.78 -12.22 -0.71
N SER A 63 -0.49 -11.98 -0.37
CA SER A 63 -1.47 -13.02 0.00
C SER A 63 -2.06 -13.78 -1.18
N SER A 64 -1.84 -13.35 -2.43
CA SER A 64 -2.38 -13.99 -3.63
C SER A 64 -1.27 -14.59 -4.49
N PRO A 65 -1.01 -15.91 -4.39
CA PRO A 65 0.07 -16.57 -5.13
C PRO A 65 -0.01 -16.38 -6.64
N MET A 66 -1.23 -16.38 -7.19
CA MET A 66 -1.48 -16.17 -8.61
C MET A 66 -1.06 -14.76 -9.06
N ILE A 67 -1.39 -13.73 -8.29
CA ILE A 67 -1.01 -12.35 -8.62
C ILE A 67 0.49 -12.15 -8.48
N VAL A 68 1.09 -12.71 -7.41
CA VAL A 68 2.54 -12.67 -7.21
C VAL A 68 3.29 -13.31 -8.38
N ALA A 69 2.83 -14.47 -8.87
CA ALA A 69 3.46 -15.12 -10.02
C ALA A 69 3.44 -14.26 -11.30
N HIS A 70 2.33 -13.56 -11.56
CA HIS A 70 2.25 -12.63 -12.70
C HIS A 70 3.17 -11.42 -12.53
N ILE A 71 3.30 -10.89 -11.32
CA ILE A 71 4.20 -9.78 -11.04
C ILE A 71 5.67 -10.22 -11.18
N ASP A 72 6.00 -11.42 -10.70
CA ASP A 72 7.36 -11.97 -10.78
C ASP A 72 7.80 -12.17 -12.24
N GLN A 73 6.91 -12.70 -13.10
CA GLN A 73 7.16 -12.77 -14.54
C GLN A 73 7.46 -11.39 -15.13
N ARG A 74 6.72 -10.36 -14.74
CA ARG A 74 6.94 -9.00 -15.25
C ARG A 74 8.24 -8.39 -14.72
N LEU A 75 8.65 -8.72 -13.49
CA LEU A 75 9.89 -8.25 -12.89
C LEU A 75 11.14 -8.79 -13.60
N ASP A 76 11.05 -9.96 -14.23
CA ASP A 76 12.13 -10.54 -15.03
C ASP A 76 12.38 -9.76 -16.33
N ASP A 77 11.32 -9.14 -16.89
CA ASP A 77 11.38 -8.35 -18.12
C ASP A 77 11.82 -6.89 -17.91
N VAL A 78 11.81 -6.41 -16.66
CA VAL A 78 12.08 -5.00 -16.35
C VAL A 78 13.49 -4.85 -15.77
N PRO A 79 14.40 -4.10 -16.43
CA PRO A 79 15.77 -3.96 -15.99
C PRO A 79 15.90 -3.32 -14.61
N GLY A 80 16.92 -3.82 -13.91
CA GLY A 80 17.33 -3.47 -12.56
C GLY A 80 17.74 -2.04 -12.39
#